data_AF-A0A2G9T7T3-F1
#
_entry.id   AF-A0A2G9T7T3-F1
#
_cell.length_a   1.000
_cell.length_b   1.000
_cell.length_c   1.000
_cell.angle_alpha   90.00
_cell.angle_beta   90.00
_cell.angle_gamma   90.00
#
_symmetry.space_group_name_H-M   'P 1'
#
loop_
_entity.id
_entity.type
_entity.pdbx_description
1 polymer ?
#
loop_
_entity_poly.entity_id
_entity_poly.type
_entity_poly.pdbx_seq_one_letter_code
_entity_poly.pdbx_strand_id
1 'polypeptide(L)'
;NFPSELCLGLNCWLIDFSVDETLLITDDEKFLWKDMKVDESKKMARENMKDIIAVGFDPEKTFMFNDFDYMCPPFYENICKIWKVVTGNQARAIFGFTPEDSMGK
;
A
#
# COMPACT_ATOMS: atom_id res chain seq x y z
N ASN A 1 8.89 0.43 14.04
CA ASN A 1 8.07 1.63 14.28
C ASN A 1 8.67 2.93 13.72
N PHE A 2 9.46 2.87 12.65
CA PHE A 2 9.76 4.00 11.77
C PHE A 2 9.88 3.40 10.37
N PRO A 3 8.88 3.61 9.49
CA PRO A 3 9.08 4.57 8.40
C PRO A 3 7.85 5.38 7.98
N SER A 4 6.66 5.14 8.53
CA SER A 4 5.42 5.76 8.04
C SER A 4 5.38 7.27 8.27
N GLU A 5 5.80 7.75 9.45
CA GLU A 5 5.80 9.18 9.79
C GLU A 5 6.83 9.97 8.97
N LEU A 6 7.99 9.38 8.68
CA LEU A 6 9.05 10.03 7.90
C LEU A 6 8.66 10.12 6.41
N CYS A 7 8.05 9.07 5.86
CA CYS A 7 7.52 9.09 4.49
C CYS A 7 6.35 10.07 4.35
N LEU A 8 5.43 10.11 5.32
CA LEU A 8 4.35 11.11 5.32
C LEU A 8 4.90 12.53 5.44
N GLY A 9 5.93 12.76 6.27
CA GLY A 9 6.58 14.06 6.38
C GLY A 9 7.29 14.51 5.08
N LEU A 10 7.90 13.58 4.34
CA LEU A 10 8.50 13.87 3.04
C LEU A 10 7.43 14.20 1.99
N ASN A 11 6.34 13.44 1.97
CA ASN A 11 5.20 13.70 1.07
C ASN A 11 4.55 15.05 1.38
N CYS A 12 4.35 15.38 2.66
CA CYS A 12 3.86 16.71 3.06
C CYS A 12 4.75 17.85 2.52
N TRP A 13 6.07 17.64 2.46
CA TRP A 13 6.99 18.61 1.87
C TRP A 13 6.91 18.66 0.34
N LEU A 14 6.60 17.55 -0.33
CA LEU A 14 6.39 17.51 -1.78
C LEU A 14 5.07 18.18 -2.21
N ILE A 15 4.05 18.18 -1.35
CA ILE A 15 2.79 18.91 -1.60
C ILE A 15 3.02 20.42 -1.70
N ASP A 16 4.00 20.98 -0.98
CA ASP A 16 4.39 22.40 -1.14
C ASP A 16 4.84 22.71 -2.59
N PHE A 17 5.27 21.71 -3.36
CA PHE A 17 5.59 21.84 -4.78
C PHE A 17 4.39 21.64 -5.72
N SER A 18 3.16 21.54 -5.19
CA SER A 18 1.91 21.41 -5.96
C SER A 18 1.89 20.22 -6.93
N VAL A 19 2.44 19.09 -6.51
CA VAL A 19 2.42 17.83 -7.27
C VAL A 19 1.18 17.02 -6.88
N ASP A 20 0.58 16.33 -7.85
CA ASP A 20 -0.50 15.37 -7.58
C ASP A 20 0.08 14.12 -6.91
N GLU A 21 -0.50 13.70 -5.80
CA GLU A 21 -0.02 12.56 -5.01
C GLU A 21 -1.01 11.41 -5.03
N THR A 22 -0.49 10.19 -5.15
CA THR A 22 -1.27 8.95 -5.05
C THR A 22 -0.78 8.14 -3.86
N LEU A 23 -1.67 7.87 -2.92
CA LEU A 23 -1.37 7.14 -1.69
C LEU A 23 -2.06 5.78 -1.70
N LEU A 24 -1.23 4.74 -1.69
CA LEU A 24 -1.64 3.35 -1.61
C LEU A 24 -1.79 2.93 -0.14
N ILE A 25 -2.94 2.37 0.21
CA ILE A 25 -3.20 1.79 1.53
C ILE A 25 -3.26 0.26 1.38
N THR A 26 -2.18 -0.42 1.79
CA THR A 26 -1.97 -1.87 1.64
C THR A 26 -2.71 -2.68 2.74
N ASP A 27 -4.04 -2.71 2.66
CA ASP A 27 -4.89 -3.45 3.59
C ASP A 27 -4.85 -4.97 3.37
N ASP A 28 -4.50 -5.40 2.17
CA ASP A 28 -4.22 -6.78 1.78
C ASP A 28 -2.87 -7.28 2.33
N GLU A 29 -1.79 -6.51 2.21
CA GLU A 29 -0.47 -6.85 2.77
C GLU A 29 -0.58 -7.06 4.28
N LYS A 30 -1.28 -6.16 4.97
CA LYS A 30 -1.46 -6.26 6.43
C LYS A 30 -2.26 -7.51 6.82
N PHE A 31 -3.18 -7.96 5.96
CA PHE A 31 -3.90 -9.23 6.08
C PHE A 31 -3.02 -10.45 5.76
N LEU A 32 -2.11 -10.34 4.80
CA LEU A 32 -1.23 -11.43 4.36
C LEU A 32 -0.05 -11.66 5.32
N TRP A 33 0.43 -10.59 5.98
CA TRP A 33 1.57 -10.63 6.90
C TRP A 33 1.18 -10.82 8.37
N LYS A 34 -0.07 -10.52 8.74
CA LYS A 34 -0.58 -10.72 10.10
C LYS A 34 -1.78 -11.63 10.08
N ASP A 35 -1.89 -12.49 11.08
CA ASP A 35 -3.10 -13.30 11.28
C ASP A 35 -4.27 -12.41 11.70
N MET A 36 -5.00 -11.90 10.72
CA MET A 36 -6.07 -10.90 10.88
C MET A 36 -7.21 -11.19 9.92
N LYS A 37 -8.43 -10.73 10.25
CA LYS A 37 -9.56 -10.82 9.33
C LYS A 37 -9.56 -9.66 8.33
N VAL A 38 -10.05 -9.91 7.12
CA VAL A 38 -10.21 -8.89 6.06
C VAL A 38 -11.01 -7.68 6.55
N ASP A 39 -12.10 -7.89 7.30
CA ASP A 39 -12.91 -6.77 7.81
C ASP A 39 -12.15 -5.89 8.81
N GLU A 40 -11.25 -6.49 9.60
CA GLU A 40 -10.40 -5.77 10.54
C GLU A 40 -9.32 -4.98 9.81
N SER A 41 -8.71 -5.55 8.76
CA SER A 41 -7.71 -4.84 7.95
C SER A 41 -8.33 -3.65 7.21
N LYS A 42 -9.52 -3.81 6.61
CA LYS A 42 -10.28 -2.72 6.00
C LYS A 42 -10.66 -1.63 7.00
N LYS A 43 -11.06 -2.01 8.22
CA LYS A 43 -11.38 -1.03 9.28
C LYS A 43 -10.16 -0.21 9.65
N MET A 44 -9.01 -0.85 9.89
CA MET A 44 -7.77 -0.13 10.20
C MET A 44 -7.32 0.77 9.04
N ALA A 45 -7.46 0.31 7.79
CA ALA A 45 -7.13 1.11 6.62
C ALA A 45 -7.94 2.41 6.59
N ARG A 46 -9.24 2.35 6.91
CA ARG A 46 -10.11 3.54 7.01
C ARG A 46 -9.71 4.49 8.13
N GLU A 47 -9.33 3.97 9.30
CA GLU A 47 -8.84 4.84 10.39
C GLU A 47 -7.50 5.49 10.01
N ASN A 48 -6.56 4.72 9.45
CA ASN A 48 -5.29 5.25 8.96
C ASN A 48 -5.48 6.34 7.88
N MET A 49 -6.45 6.18 6.97
CA MET A 49 -6.77 7.21 5.99
C MET A 49 -7.25 8.51 6.63
N LYS A 50 -8.04 8.44 7.72
CA LYS A 50 -8.46 9.64 8.47
C LYS A 50 -7.26 10.33 9.10
N ASP A 51 -6.33 9.56 9.66
CA ASP A 51 -5.11 10.10 10.26
C ASP A 51 -4.25 10.80 9.21
N ILE A 52 -4.12 10.23 8.01
CA ILE A 52 -3.39 10.85 6.89
C ILE A 52 -4.07 12.16 6.46
N ILE A 53 -5.39 12.17 6.30
CA ILE A 53 -6.14 13.40 5.97
C ILE A 53 -5.93 14.45 7.06
N ALA A 54 -5.88 14.06 8.33
CA ALA A 54 -5.66 14.97 9.45
C ALA A 54 -4.28 15.64 9.46
N VAL A 55 -3.29 15.11 8.73
CA VAL A 55 -1.97 15.74 8.55
C VAL A 55 -2.06 17.00 7.66
N GLY A 56 -3.12 17.16 6.88
CA GLY A 56 -3.36 18.36 6.06
C GLY A 56 -3.07 18.20 4.57
N PHE A 57 -3.19 16.98 4.04
CA PHE A 57 -3.12 16.73 2.60
C PHE A 57 -4.30 17.41 1.87
N ASP A 58 -4.03 17.98 0.69
CA ASP A 58 -5.05 18.60 -0.16
C ASP A 58 -5.90 17.51 -0.85
N PRO A 59 -7.21 17.39 -0.56
CA PRO A 59 -8.05 16.35 -1.14
C PRO A 59 -8.28 16.51 -2.65
N GLU A 60 -8.05 17.69 -3.24
CA GLU A 60 -8.18 17.88 -4.70
C GLU A 60 -6.97 17.34 -5.46
N LYS A 61 -5.80 17.28 -4.81
CA LYS A 61 -4.53 16.80 -5.40
C LYS A 61 -4.10 15.42 -4.89
N THR A 62 -4.83 14.88 -3.91
CA THR A 62 -4.47 13.62 -3.26
C THR A 62 -5.47 12.53 -3.62
N PHE A 63 -4.99 11.50 -4.32
CA PHE A 63 -5.76 10.30 -4.61
C PHE A 63 -5.38 9.17 -3.66
N MET A 64 -6.24 8.85 -2.70
CA MET A 64 -6.07 7.72 -1.77
C MET A 64 -6.95 6.55 -2.17
N PHE A 65 -6.37 5.35 -2.15
CA PHE A 65 -7.12 4.13 -2.38
C PHE A 65 -6.58 2.95 -1.57
N ASN A 66 -7.46 2.00 -1.29
CA ASN A 66 -7.14 0.75 -0.62
C ASN A 66 -7.17 -0.42 -1.60
N ASP A 67 -6.21 -1.34 -1.47
CA ASP A 67 -6.00 -2.42 -2.43
C ASP A 67 -7.22 -3.31 -2.59
N PHE A 68 -7.88 -3.70 -1.48
CA PHE A 68 -9.06 -4.55 -1.58
C PHE A 68 -10.25 -3.93 -2.32
N ASP A 69 -10.39 -2.60 -2.35
CA ASP A 69 -11.54 -1.93 -2.99
C ASP A 69 -11.20 -1.35 -4.37
N TYR A 70 -9.92 -1.06 -4.65
CA TYR A 70 -9.50 -0.35 -5.88
C TYR A 70 -8.88 -1.24 -6.97
N MET A 71 -8.83 -2.56 -6.78
CA MET A 71 -8.36 -3.51 -7.79
C MET A 71 -9.21 -3.48 -9.07
N CYS A 72 -8.94 -2.50 -9.93
CA CYS A 72 -9.65 -2.21 -11.16
C CYS A 72 -8.97 -2.88 -12.36
N PRO A 73 -9.70 -3.09 -13.48
CA PRO A 73 -9.16 -3.80 -14.65
C PRO A 73 -7.80 -3.29 -15.16
N PRO A 74 -7.58 -1.98 -15.39
CA PRO A 74 -6.28 -1.51 -15.89
C PRO A 74 -5.15 -1.63 -14.86
N PHE A 75 -5.46 -1.52 -13.57
CA PHE A 75 -4.48 -1.71 -12.50
C PHE A 75 -4.06 -3.18 -12.41
N TYR A 76 -5.02 -4.10 -12.49
CA TYR A 76 -4.76 -5.54 -12.47
C TYR A 76 -3.92 -6.02 -13.66
N GLU A 77 -4.10 -5.43 -14.84
CA GLU A 77 -3.22 -5.69 -15.99
C GLU A 77 -1.76 -5.34 -15.70
N ASN A 78 -1.51 -4.25 -14.97
CA ASN A 78 -0.15 -3.85 -14.59
C ASN A 78 0.45 -4.76 -13.53
N ILE A 79 -0.35 -5.19 -12.54
CA ILE A 79 0.06 -6.19 -11.56
C ILE A 79 0.48 -7.49 -12.26
N CYS A 80 -0.32 -7.97 -13.22
CA CYS A 80 0.02 -9.16 -14.01
C CYS A 80 1.35 -9.02 -14.77
N LYS A 81 1.64 -7.84 -15.33
CA LYS A 81 2.91 -7.57 -16.02
C LYS A 81 4.10 -7.66 -15.06
N ILE A 82 3.97 -7.15 -13.84
CA ILE A 82 5.01 -7.19 -12.80
C ILE A 82 5.20 -8.63 -12.31
N TRP A 83 4.12 -9.34 -11.97
CA TRP A 83 4.19 -10.73 -11.50
C TRP A 83 4.86 -11.66 -12.52
N LYS A 84 4.71 -11.40 -13.82
CA LYS A 84 5.38 -12.19 -14.87
C LYS A 84 6.91 -12.06 -14.86
N VAL A 85 7.45 -10.91 -14.45
CA VAL A 85 8.91 -10.65 -14.48
C VAL A 85 9.60 -10.93 -13.15
N VAL A 86 8.83 -11.02 -12.06
CA VAL A 86 9.36 -11.33 -10.73
C VAL A 86 9.34 -12.85 -10.52
N THR A 87 10.52 -13.46 -10.45
CA THR A 87 10.67 -14.90 -10.18
C THR A 87 10.70 -15.17 -8.68
N GLY A 88 10.29 -16.38 -8.27
CA GLY A 88 10.36 -16.78 -6.86
C GLY A 88 11.78 -16.70 -6.27
N ASN A 89 12.82 -16.92 -7.08
CA ASN A 89 14.21 -16.76 -6.62
C ASN A 89 14.53 -15.30 -6.27
N GLN A 90 14.07 -14.34 -7.07
CA GLN A 90 14.24 -12.91 -6.78
C GLN A 90 13.46 -12.51 -5.54
N ALA A 91 12.22 -12.97 -5.41
CA ALA A 91 11.39 -12.69 -4.24
C ALA A 91 12.05 -13.21 -2.94
N ARG A 92 12.60 -14.43 -2.95
CA ARG A 92 13.36 -14.98 -1.81
C ARG A 92 14.63 -14.19 -1.50
N ALA A 93 15.37 -13.75 -2.53
CA ALA A 93 16.61 -13.00 -2.33
C ALA A 93 16.40 -11.58 -1.79
N ILE A 94 15.31 -10.92 -2.19
CA ILE A 94 15.01 -9.52 -1.81
C ILE A 94 14.22 -9.43 -0.51
N PHE A 95 13.13 -10.21 -0.40
CA PHE A 95 12.19 -10.14 0.73
C PHE A 95 12.41 -11.22 1.78
N GLY A 96 13.24 -12.22 1.49
CA GLY A 96 13.55 -13.30 2.44
C GLY A 96 12.46 -14.38 2.56
N PHE A 97 11.58 -14.52 1.56
CA PHE A 97 10.53 -15.53 1.59
C PHE A 97 11.06 -16.96 1.68
N THR A 98 10.27 -17.79 2.33
CA THR A 98 10.49 -19.22 2.54
C THR A 98 9.40 -20.02 1.83
N PRO A 99 9.64 -21.30 1.46
CA PRO A 99 8.61 -22.16 0.85
C PRO A 99 7.36 -22.36 1.72
N GLU A 100 7.45 -22.10 3.02
CA GLU A 100 6.35 -22.20 3.99
C GLU A 100 5.45 -20.95 4.01
N ASP A 101 5.90 -19.84 3.42
CA ASP A 101 5.11 -18.62 3.32
C ASP A 101 3.93 -18.78 2.35
N SER A 102 2.84 -18.05 2.60
CA SER A 102 1.69 -18.06 1.70
C SER A 102 2.02 -17.42 0.35
N MET A 103 1.38 -17.88 -0.73
CA MET A 103 1.58 -17.32 -2.08
C MET A 103 1.22 -15.84 -2.22
N GLY A 104 0.45 -15.29 -1.28
CA GLY A 104 0.07 -13.88 -1.28
C GLY A 104 1.03 -12.98 -0.49
N LYS A 105 1.92 -13.56 0.32
CA LYS A 105 2.91 -12.82 1.10
C LYS A 105 4.06 -12.35 0.20
#